data_AF-A0A6A6DHQ3-F1
#
_entry.id   AF-A0A6A6DHQ3-F1
#
_cell.length_a   1.000
_cell.length_b   1.000
_cell.length_c   1.000
_cell.angle_alpha   90.00
_cell.angle_beta   90.00
_cell.angle_gamma   90.00
#
_symmetry.space_group_name_H-M   'P 1'
#
loop_
_entity.id
_entity.type
_entity.pdbx_description
1 polymer ?
#
loop_
_entity_poly.entity_id
_entity_poly.type
_entity_poly.pdbx_seq_one_letter_code
_entity_poly.pdbx_strand_id
1 'polypeptide(L)'
;MAQKSTGAAFLGGFFDKVLENAFTEGRQTFNDVLCDREKDKAWISDRASIKDVLQAVSDARDKYRAKRTSKAWKWLTQLSARVNYYGSILDVMVQHHPEYAALAWGAMKVLFVGVENHEESVHQLAKALYRFADCLPRQELKLILYPSLQMQQAVAKLYSRLIQFMVHAMHWYQKGKARRGIGAIFKPFALDFQDQLTEVDELSRSVDEIANTAAQAELRAVHAKVEDAYKELGDAHKELSLARLEIKRLGEVVSLEADRVFQVASCTQSLSSQIQLDIRTQSTMIRTVQLNQIMSAPFMTDIPSSGQSLKYCSTFARRQPQSVTLSQSEIEILRNCSTDVDISYLVMETRDLSDAKILLLSLLQQIQTANRPVIWALRFANFLDRSPCIEDILRILVLHALEINSNALALNDFPVTLPGLRAASSQEDWLSILDRSLAGLEEVYIVVDPDLLRFAAENNTCAAADVLLALKSSITSTRLKIIVSSFGINKGYFARHSAAGSWKAIRTNDAQRQRLAKMKRQHLARVRKMRNS
;
A
#
# COMPACT_ATOMS: atom_id res chain seq x y z
N MET A 1 -38.37 32.63 -14.15
CA MET A 1 -38.77 32.92 -12.75
C MET A 1 -39.39 34.32 -12.57
N ALA A 2 -39.92 34.96 -13.63
CA ALA A 2 -40.37 36.37 -13.58
C ALA A 2 -41.86 36.58 -14.00
N GLN A 3 -42.67 35.53 -14.04
CA GLN A 3 -44.09 35.61 -14.47
C GLN A 3 -45.11 35.21 -13.38
N LYS A 4 -44.64 34.84 -12.18
CA LYS A 4 -45.51 34.50 -11.04
C LYS A 4 -45.93 35.72 -10.19
N SER A 5 -45.28 36.87 -10.36
CA SER A 5 -45.48 38.02 -9.46
C SER A 5 -46.67 38.92 -9.84
N THR A 6 -47.11 38.91 -11.10
CA THR A 6 -48.15 39.84 -11.60
C THR A 6 -49.57 39.27 -11.48
N GLY A 7 -49.73 37.94 -11.50
CA GLY A 7 -51.04 37.28 -11.31
C GLY A 7 -51.53 37.30 -9.86
N ALA A 8 -50.61 37.26 -8.88
CA ALA A 8 -50.96 37.26 -7.46
C ALA A 8 -51.65 38.57 -7.01
N ALA A 9 -51.26 39.72 -7.57
CA ALA A 9 -51.80 41.03 -7.21
C ALA A 9 -53.21 41.31 -7.78
N PHE A 10 -53.53 40.80 -8.98
CA PHE A 10 -54.85 40.95 -9.59
C PHE A 10 -55.89 39.98 -9.01
N LEU A 11 -55.43 38.84 -8.47
CA LEU A 11 -56.27 37.75 -7.97
C LEU A 11 -56.63 37.88 -6.49
N GLY A 12 -55.76 38.48 -5.66
CA GLY A 12 -56.10 38.89 -4.29
C GLY A 12 -57.32 39.84 -4.28
N GLY A 13 -57.36 40.77 -5.23
CA GLY A 13 -58.46 41.74 -5.35
C GLY A 13 -59.83 41.17 -5.73
N PHE A 14 -59.95 39.96 -6.29
CA PHE A 14 -61.27 39.35 -6.57
C PHE A 14 -61.76 38.48 -5.41
N PHE A 15 -60.85 37.76 -4.74
CA PHE A 15 -61.15 37.05 -3.50
C PHE A 15 -61.63 38.03 -2.42
N ASP A 16 -60.89 39.13 -2.24
CA ASP A 16 -61.26 40.22 -1.35
C ASP A 16 -62.61 40.81 -1.76
N LYS A 17 -62.86 41.07 -3.05
CA LYS A 17 -64.12 41.69 -3.51
C LYS A 17 -65.36 40.80 -3.34
N VAL A 18 -65.25 39.48 -3.52
CA VAL A 18 -66.39 38.56 -3.29
C VAL A 18 -66.72 38.42 -1.81
N LEU A 19 -65.69 38.30 -0.95
CA LEU A 19 -65.87 38.29 0.50
C LEU A 19 -66.36 39.66 1.01
N GLU A 20 -65.79 40.76 0.54
CA GLU A 20 -66.13 42.13 0.91
C GLU A 20 -67.55 42.50 0.47
N ASN A 21 -68.01 42.06 -0.71
CA ASN A 21 -69.39 42.25 -1.14
C ASN A 21 -70.38 41.45 -0.28
N ALA A 22 -70.12 40.17 -0.02
CA ALA A 22 -70.98 39.35 0.84
C ALA A 22 -70.99 39.85 2.29
N PHE A 23 -69.85 40.36 2.78
CA PHE A 23 -69.73 40.96 4.10
C PHE A 23 -70.44 42.30 4.21
N THR A 24 -70.31 43.19 3.22
CA THR A 24 -70.98 44.51 3.23
C THR A 24 -72.50 44.37 3.15
N GLU A 25 -72.99 43.46 2.31
CA GLU A 25 -74.40 43.07 2.25
C GLU A 25 -74.88 42.50 3.60
N GLY A 26 -74.11 41.57 4.19
CA GLY A 26 -74.44 40.98 5.48
C GLY A 26 -74.43 41.98 6.63
N ARG A 27 -73.48 42.93 6.63
CA ARG A 27 -73.34 43.98 7.65
C ARG A 27 -74.45 45.03 7.55
N GLN A 28 -74.82 45.46 6.34
CA GLN A 28 -75.97 46.37 6.13
C GLN A 28 -77.24 45.72 6.64
N THR A 29 -77.50 44.49 6.21
CA THR A 29 -78.69 43.73 6.61
C THR A 29 -78.73 43.46 8.12
N PHE A 30 -77.58 43.17 8.74
CA PHE A 30 -77.46 43.00 10.20
C PHE A 30 -77.79 44.29 10.97
N ASN A 31 -77.28 45.43 10.50
CA ASN A 31 -77.54 46.74 11.10
C ASN A 31 -78.99 47.20 10.89
N ASP A 32 -79.57 46.95 9.72
CA ASP A 32 -80.94 47.33 9.38
C ASP A 32 -81.96 46.52 10.18
N VAL A 33 -81.71 45.22 10.37
CA VAL A 33 -82.47 44.35 11.29
C VAL A 33 -82.39 44.94 12.70
N LEU A 34 -81.22 45.25 13.25
CA LEU A 34 -81.11 45.74 14.64
C LEU A 34 -81.56 47.19 14.87
N CYS A 35 -81.95 47.95 13.83
CA CYS A 35 -82.19 49.38 13.91
C CYS A 35 -83.45 49.82 14.70
N ASP A 36 -84.38 48.93 15.06
CA ASP A 36 -85.62 49.31 15.75
C ASP A 36 -85.49 49.50 17.29
N ARG A 37 -84.31 49.27 17.89
CA ARG A 37 -84.09 49.47 19.35
C ARG A 37 -82.70 49.99 19.69
N GLU A 38 -82.61 51.18 20.30
CA GLU A 38 -81.35 51.75 20.84
C GLU A 38 -80.65 50.85 21.88
N LYS A 39 -81.41 49.99 22.59
CA LYS A 39 -80.87 49.03 23.56
C LYS A 39 -80.15 47.84 22.93
N ASP A 40 -80.53 47.45 21.71
CA ASP A 40 -79.95 46.29 21.02
C ASP A 40 -78.68 46.69 20.23
N LYS A 41 -78.57 47.97 19.81
CA LYS A 41 -77.34 48.57 19.25
C LYS A 41 -76.20 48.69 20.25
N ALA A 42 -76.49 49.10 21.49
CA ALA A 42 -75.47 49.27 22.53
C ALA A 42 -74.85 47.93 22.99
N TRP A 43 -75.61 46.83 22.88
CA TRP A 43 -75.21 45.49 23.32
C TRP A 43 -74.25 44.75 22.37
N ILE A 44 -74.08 45.28 21.15
CA ILE A 44 -73.30 44.63 20.08
C ILE A 44 -72.11 45.49 19.63
N SER A 45 -72.05 46.76 20.06
CA SER A 45 -70.90 47.64 19.78
C SER A 45 -69.66 47.35 20.62
N ASP A 46 -69.78 46.55 21.68
CA ASP A 46 -68.64 46.07 22.46
C ASP A 46 -68.30 44.64 22.04
N ARG A 47 -67.01 44.39 21.77
CA ARG A 47 -66.48 43.25 20.99
C ARG A 47 -67.13 41.90 21.38
N ALA A 48 -68.14 41.47 20.62
CA ALA A 48 -68.76 40.15 20.82
C ALA A 48 -67.69 39.05 20.64
N SER A 49 -67.37 38.36 21.73
CA SER A 49 -66.30 37.38 21.76
C SER A 49 -66.83 35.96 21.60
N ILE A 50 -65.96 35.03 21.22
CA ILE A 50 -66.30 33.61 21.21
C ILE A 50 -66.78 33.10 22.58
N LYS A 51 -66.26 33.68 23.68
CA LYS A 51 -66.69 33.35 25.05
C LYS A 51 -68.14 33.72 25.28
N ASP A 52 -68.63 34.80 24.67
CA ASP A 52 -70.03 35.20 24.74
C ASP A 52 -70.96 34.25 23.99
N VAL A 53 -70.54 33.75 22.84
CA VAL A 53 -71.29 32.75 22.06
C VAL A 53 -71.31 31.42 22.77
N LEU A 54 -70.18 31.00 23.34
CA LEU A 54 -70.07 29.78 24.14
C LEU A 54 -70.94 29.87 25.41
N GLN A 55 -71.01 31.04 26.05
CA GLN A 55 -71.90 31.25 27.18
C GLN A 55 -73.37 31.16 26.74
N ALA A 56 -73.77 31.83 25.65
CA ALA A 56 -75.14 31.75 25.13
C ALA A 56 -75.55 30.32 24.71
N VAL A 57 -74.63 29.58 24.07
CA VAL A 57 -74.85 28.17 23.71
C VAL A 57 -74.89 27.27 24.95
N SER A 58 -74.08 27.55 25.97
CA SER A 58 -74.12 26.83 27.25
C SER A 58 -75.41 27.11 28.00
N ASP A 59 -75.86 28.36 28.07
CA ASP A 59 -77.11 28.77 28.72
C ASP A 59 -78.32 28.13 28.02
N ALA A 60 -78.31 28.11 26.67
CA ALA A 60 -79.30 27.38 25.89
C ALA A 60 -79.25 25.87 26.18
N ARG A 61 -78.06 25.27 26.22
CA ARG A 61 -77.87 23.84 26.56
C ARG A 61 -78.36 23.52 27.97
N ASP A 62 -78.09 24.39 28.94
CA ASP A 62 -78.48 24.22 30.34
C ASP A 62 -80.00 24.33 30.52
N LYS A 63 -80.69 25.17 29.73
CA LYS A 63 -82.16 25.20 29.66
C LYS A 63 -82.76 23.88 29.16
N TYR A 64 -82.13 23.21 28.19
CA TYR A 64 -82.58 21.91 27.68
C TYR A 64 -82.01 20.70 28.46
N ARG A 65 -81.21 20.92 29.51
CA ARG A 65 -80.51 19.89 30.30
C ARG A 65 -81.44 18.88 30.97
N ALA A 66 -82.66 19.28 31.32
CA ALA A 66 -83.69 18.40 31.88
C ALA A 66 -84.25 17.39 30.86
N LYS A 67 -84.13 17.65 29.55
CA LYS A 67 -84.57 16.79 28.44
C LYS A 67 -83.36 16.30 27.63
N ARG A 68 -82.50 15.48 28.25
CA ARG A 68 -81.27 14.95 27.64
C ARG A 68 -81.47 14.16 26.33
N THR A 69 -82.69 13.71 26.03
CA THR A 69 -83.05 13.02 24.79
C THR A 69 -83.49 13.95 23.64
N SER A 70 -83.56 15.27 23.87
CA SER A 70 -83.94 16.25 22.85
C SER A 70 -82.93 16.33 21.71
N LYS A 71 -83.43 16.46 20.48
CA LYS A 71 -82.57 16.69 19.31
C LYS A 71 -81.79 18.00 19.46
N ALA A 72 -82.40 19.04 20.02
CA ALA A 72 -81.76 20.32 20.28
C ALA A 72 -80.53 20.21 21.20
N TRP A 73 -80.64 19.48 22.31
CA TRP A 73 -79.53 19.30 23.25
C TRP A 73 -78.34 18.57 22.62
N LYS A 74 -78.58 17.54 21.79
CA LYS A 74 -77.52 16.81 21.07
C LYS A 74 -76.73 17.74 20.14
N TRP A 75 -77.42 18.53 19.32
CA TRP A 75 -76.75 19.40 18.35
C TRP A 75 -76.12 20.65 18.98
N LEU A 76 -76.71 21.22 20.04
CA LEU A 76 -76.06 22.27 20.83
C LEU A 76 -74.78 21.77 21.49
N THR A 77 -74.79 20.54 22.03
CA THR A 77 -73.60 19.93 22.64
C THR A 77 -72.49 19.73 21.58
N GLN A 78 -72.85 19.19 20.42
CA GLN A 78 -71.90 19.01 19.31
C GLN A 78 -71.37 20.34 18.76
N LEU A 79 -72.24 21.34 18.58
CA LEU A 79 -71.84 22.68 18.16
C LEU A 79 -70.91 23.33 19.19
N SER A 80 -71.24 23.26 20.50
CA SER A 80 -70.40 23.82 21.55
C SER A 80 -69.00 23.21 21.58
N ALA A 81 -68.89 21.89 21.35
CA ALA A 81 -67.60 21.20 21.28
C ALA A 81 -66.80 21.63 20.05
N ARG A 82 -67.45 21.82 18.89
CA ARG A 82 -66.78 22.27 17.66
C ARG A 82 -66.38 23.74 17.68
N VAL A 83 -67.24 24.62 18.19
CA VAL A 83 -66.92 26.04 18.36
C VAL A 83 -65.77 26.20 19.37
N ASN A 84 -65.71 25.40 20.43
CA ASN A 84 -64.54 25.39 21.32
C ASN A 84 -63.26 24.89 20.64
N TYR A 85 -63.36 23.83 19.82
CA TYR A 85 -62.20 23.23 19.16
C TYR A 85 -61.64 24.09 18.03
N TYR A 86 -62.51 24.75 17.27
CA TYR A 86 -62.12 25.59 16.12
C TYR A 86 -62.12 27.08 16.42
N GLY A 87 -62.59 27.48 17.59
CA GLY A 87 -62.62 28.86 18.04
C GLY A 87 -61.25 29.51 18.06
N SER A 88 -60.26 28.79 18.60
CA SER A 88 -58.86 29.21 18.59
C SER A 88 -58.23 29.25 17.19
N ILE A 89 -58.70 28.42 16.25
CA ILE A 89 -58.17 28.36 14.88
C ILE A 89 -58.77 29.48 14.03
N LEU A 90 -60.07 29.73 14.16
CA LEU A 90 -60.75 30.87 13.53
C LEU A 90 -60.27 32.20 14.12
N ASP A 91 -60.02 32.29 15.44
CA ASP A 91 -59.44 33.49 16.06
C ASP A 91 -58.02 33.81 15.56
N VAL A 92 -57.25 32.80 15.13
CA VAL A 92 -55.93 32.99 14.50
C VAL A 92 -56.06 33.41 13.03
N MET A 93 -57.04 32.90 12.30
CA MET A 93 -57.21 33.20 10.87
C MET A 93 -58.00 34.48 10.58
N VAL A 94 -58.88 34.92 11.49
CA VAL A 94 -59.62 36.18 11.36
C VAL A 94 -58.78 37.41 11.76
N GLN A 95 -57.49 37.23 12.03
CA GLN A 95 -56.54 38.32 12.29
C GLN A 95 -56.41 39.33 11.14
N HIS A 96 -56.80 38.98 9.91
CA HIS A 96 -56.79 39.91 8.77
C HIS A 96 -58.01 40.84 8.71
N HIS A 97 -59.19 40.42 9.21
CA HIS A 97 -60.43 41.22 9.23
C HIS A 97 -61.26 40.92 10.50
N PRO A 98 -60.86 41.44 11.69
CA PRO A 98 -61.51 41.15 12.97
C PRO A 98 -63.01 41.51 13.01
N GLU A 99 -63.43 42.39 12.11
CA GLU A 99 -64.82 42.78 11.88
C GLU A 99 -65.70 41.62 11.35
N TYR A 100 -65.13 40.65 10.62
CA TYR A 100 -65.87 39.51 10.06
C TYR A 100 -66.23 38.50 11.15
N ALA A 101 -65.29 38.22 12.06
CA ALA A 101 -65.54 37.38 13.24
C ALA A 101 -66.53 38.05 14.19
N ALA A 102 -66.34 39.33 14.49
CA ALA A 102 -67.21 40.05 15.43
C ALA A 102 -68.69 40.05 14.98
N LEU A 103 -68.94 40.22 13.68
CA LEU A 103 -70.29 40.15 13.10
C LEU A 103 -70.89 38.73 13.19
N ALA A 104 -70.12 37.71 12.81
CA ALA A 104 -70.57 36.32 12.86
C ALA A 104 -70.85 35.85 14.29
N TRP A 105 -69.96 36.17 15.25
CA TRP A 105 -70.13 35.83 16.65
C TRP A 105 -71.28 36.61 17.31
N GLY A 106 -71.43 37.90 16.99
CA GLY A 106 -72.57 38.70 17.42
C GLY A 106 -73.91 38.14 16.92
N ALA A 107 -73.99 37.75 15.65
CA ALA A 107 -75.16 37.10 15.06
C ALA A 107 -75.52 35.79 15.76
N MET A 108 -74.54 34.92 15.98
CA MET A 108 -74.76 33.65 16.67
C MET A 108 -75.27 33.84 18.10
N LYS A 109 -74.70 34.80 18.87
CA LYS A 109 -75.14 35.12 20.24
C LYS A 109 -76.60 35.58 20.24
N VAL A 110 -76.97 36.52 19.37
CA VAL A 110 -78.35 37.04 19.28
C VAL A 110 -79.33 35.93 18.91
N LEU A 111 -78.97 35.06 17.95
CA LEU A 111 -79.83 33.96 17.54
C LEU A 111 -80.02 32.92 18.66
N PHE A 112 -78.98 32.56 19.43
CA PHE A 112 -79.12 31.59 20.52
C PHE A 112 -79.79 32.15 21.78
N VAL A 113 -79.59 33.44 22.09
CA VAL A 113 -80.30 34.12 23.20
C VAL A 113 -81.76 34.39 22.83
N GLY A 114 -82.04 34.70 21.57
CA GLY A 114 -83.36 35.13 21.10
C GLY A 114 -84.39 34.01 20.88
N VAL A 115 -83.97 32.76 20.65
CA VAL A 115 -84.91 31.65 20.42
C VAL A 115 -85.56 31.21 21.74
N GLU A 116 -86.66 31.86 22.11
CA GLU A 116 -87.52 31.43 23.23
C GLU A 116 -88.57 30.41 22.76
N ASN A 117 -88.67 29.32 23.53
CA ASN A 117 -89.78 28.34 23.59
C ASN A 117 -90.04 27.35 22.42
N HIS A 118 -89.15 27.17 21.44
CA HIS A 118 -89.31 26.11 20.43
C HIS A 118 -88.05 25.24 20.22
N GLU A 119 -88.13 23.97 20.61
CA GLU A 119 -87.04 22.98 20.55
C GLU A 119 -86.56 22.70 19.10
N GLU A 120 -87.48 22.67 18.13
CA GLU A 120 -87.16 22.35 16.74
C GLU A 120 -86.30 23.42 16.06
N SER A 121 -86.54 24.70 16.35
CA SER A 121 -85.79 25.84 15.80
C SER A 121 -84.36 25.87 16.31
N VAL A 122 -84.17 25.64 17.61
CA VAL A 122 -82.85 25.54 18.23
C VAL A 122 -82.08 24.36 17.66
N HIS A 123 -82.76 23.23 17.44
CA HIS A 123 -82.18 22.05 16.83
C HIS A 123 -81.66 22.31 15.41
N GLN A 124 -82.50 22.89 14.54
CA GLN A 124 -82.15 23.11 13.14
C GLN A 124 -81.02 24.15 13.00
N LEU A 125 -81.09 25.25 13.75
CA LEU A 125 -80.05 26.28 13.77
C LEU A 125 -78.71 25.71 14.27
N ALA A 126 -78.71 24.97 15.37
CA ALA A 126 -77.49 24.37 15.92
C ALA A 126 -76.88 23.32 14.97
N LYS A 127 -77.72 22.51 14.32
CA LYS A 127 -77.28 21.52 13.31
C LYS A 127 -76.65 22.19 12.10
N ALA A 128 -77.24 23.28 11.61
CA ALA A 128 -76.73 24.00 10.45
C ALA A 128 -75.37 24.65 10.73
N LEU A 129 -75.25 25.39 11.83
CA LEU A 129 -73.98 26.01 12.25
C LEU A 129 -72.90 24.96 12.53
N TYR A 130 -73.27 23.78 13.05
CA TYR A 130 -72.31 22.69 13.25
C TYR A 130 -71.73 22.18 11.93
N ARG A 131 -72.56 22.05 10.88
CA ARG A 131 -72.09 21.57 9.56
C ARG A 131 -71.09 22.53 8.93
N PHE A 132 -71.34 23.84 9.02
CA PHE A 132 -70.37 24.83 8.59
C PHE A 132 -69.07 24.75 9.40
N ALA A 133 -69.17 24.64 10.73
CA ALA A 133 -68.01 24.53 11.62
C ALA A 133 -67.17 23.24 11.39
N ASP A 134 -67.78 22.14 10.94
CA ASP A 134 -67.07 20.89 10.65
C ASP A 134 -66.42 20.91 9.25
N CYS A 135 -66.97 21.68 8.31
CA CYS A 135 -66.54 21.74 6.91
C CYS A 135 -65.37 22.72 6.68
N LEU A 136 -65.47 23.95 7.19
CA LEU A 136 -64.55 25.04 6.85
C LEU A 136 -63.06 24.72 7.07
N PRO A 137 -62.62 24.16 8.22
CA PRO A 137 -61.19 23.92 8.47
C PRO A 137 -60.54 22.95 7.49
N ARG A 138 -61.31 21.98 6.97
CA ARG A 138 -60.80 21.01 5.99
C ARG A 138 -60.56 21.65 4.63
N GLN A 139 -61.40 22.61 4.26
CA GLN A 139 -61.32 23.28 2.98
C GLN A 139 -60.20 24.33 2.95
N GLU A 140 -59.89 24.94 4.09
CA GLU A 140 -58.74 25.83 4.22
C GLU A 140 -57.40 25.10 4.11
N LEU A 141 -57.28 23.91 4.72
CA LEU A 141 -56.07 23.10 4.56
C LEU A 141 -55.82 22.72 3.09
N LYS A 142 -56.90 22.39 2.35
CA LYS A 142 -56.82 22.10 0.90
C LYS A 142 -56.43 23.32 0.08
N LEU A 143 -56.87 24.51 0.49
CA LEU A 143 -56.46 25.76 -0.13
C LEU A 143 -54.96 26.04 0.03
N ILE A 144 -54.38 25.71 1.19
CA ILE A 144 -52.93 25.84 1.43
C ILE A 144 -52.15 24.85 0.55
N LEU A 145 -52.61 23.60 0.46
CA LEU A 145 -51.94 22.54 -0.28
C LEU A 145 -52.07 22.73 -1.80
N TYR A 146 -53.22 23.20 -2.27
CA TYR A 146 -53.55 23.32 -3.69
C TYR A 146 -54.18 24.68 -4.03
N PRO A 147 -53.42 25.79 -3.98
CA PRO A 147 -53.94 27.15 -4.18
C PRO A 147 -54.26 27.44 -5.66
N SER A 148 -55.26 26.76 -6.21
CA SER A 148 -55.76 26.98 -7.56
C SER A 148 -56.84 28.08 -7.56
N LEU A 149 -57.03 28.72 -8.72
CA LEU A 149 -58.07 29.74 -8.89
C LEU A 149 -59.46 29.18 -8.55
N GLN A 150 -59.73 27.94 -8.96
CA GLN A 150 -61.00 27.25 -8.70
C GLN A 150 -61.18 26.93 -7.21
N MET A 151 -60.10 26.51 -6.53
CA MET A 151 -60.08 26.25 -5.09
C MET A 151 -60.40 27.53 -4.28
N GLN A 152 -59.74 28.64 -4.62
CA GLN A 152 -59.98 29.94 -3.98
C GLN A 152 -61.43 30.42 -4.14
N GLN A 153 -61.99 30.28 -5.35
CA GLN A 153 -63.37 30.67 -5.63
C GLN A 153 -64.39 29.79 -4.90
N ALA A 154 -64.16 28.48 -4.83
CA ALA A 154 -65.05 27.56 -4.14
C ALA A 154 -65.06 27.80 -2.62
N VAL A 155 -63.88 28.06 -2.01
CA VAL A 155 -63.77 28.41 -0.59
C VAL A 155 -64.38 29.78 -0.29
N ALA A 156 -64.17 30.79 -1.14
CA ALA A 156 -64.80 32.11 -0.99
C ALA A 156 -66.34 32.03 -1.06
N LYS A 157 -66.87 31.21 -1.97
CA LYS A 157 -68.32 30.96 -2.10
C LYS A 157 -68.89 30.26 -0.86
N LEU A 158 -68.15 29.32 -0.27
CA LEU A 158 -68.53 28.66 0.98
C LEU A 158 -68.62 29.66 2.15
N TYR A 159 -67.66 30.59 2.25
CA TYR A 159 -67.70 31.69 3.22
C TYR A 159 -68.87 32.65 3.02
N SER A 160 -69.14 33.04 1.77
CA SER A 160 -70.30 33.87 1.41
C SER A 160 -71.62 33.23 1.84
N ARG A 161 -71.78 31.91 1.64
CA ARG A 161 -72.98 31.17 2.05
C ARG A 161 -73.17 31.14 3.57
N LEU A 162 -72.09 31.02 4.35
CA LEU A 162 -72.18 31.12 5.80
C LEU A 162 -72.71 32.49 6.25
N ILE A 163 -72.21 33.57 5.65
CA ILE A 163 -72.68 34.94 5.96
C ILE A 163 -74.16 35.10 5.60
N GLN A 164 -74.55 34.68 4.40
CA GLN A 164 -75.94 34.75 3.95
C GLN A 164 -76.87 33.91 4.85
N PHE A 165 -76.44 32.74 5.29
CA PHE A 165 -77.17 31.92 6.25
C PHE A 165 -77.46 32.67 7.56
N MET A 166 -76.43 33.31 8.14
CA MET A 166 -76.58 34.09 9.37
C MET A 166 -77.57 35.25 9.16
N VAL A 167 -77.48 35.95 8.04
CA VAL A 167 -78.38 37.04 7.62
C VAL A 167 -79.84 36.59 7.55
N HIS A 168 -80.10 35.46 6.87
CA HIS A 168 -81.46 34.91 6.72
C HIS A 168 -82.03 34.46 8.07
N ALA A 169 -81.22 33.83 8.92
CA ALA A 169 -81.65 33.42 10.27
C ALA A 169 -82.08 34.62 11.12
N MET A 170 -81.43 35.77 10.99
CA MET A 170 -81.79 36.99 11.72
C MET A 170 -83.03 37.68 11.18
N HIS A 171 -83.20 37.74 9.85
CA HIS A 171 -84.43 38.23 9.23
C HIS A 171 -85.66 37.45 9.71
N TRP A 172 -85.52 36.14 9.82
CA TRP A 172 -86.57 35.28 10.34
C TRP A 172 -86.89 35.58 11.82
N TYR A 173 -85.88 35.81 12.66
CA TYR A 173 -86.06 36.13 14.08
C TYR A 173 -86.99 37.34 14.32
N GLN A 174 -86.90 38.38 13.48
CA GLN A 174 -87.71 39.58 13.64
C GLN A 174 -89.19 39.39 13.31
N LYS A 175 -89.49 38.56 12.31
CA LYS A 175 -90.87 38.28 11.89
C LYS A 175 -91.69 37.59 13.00
N GLY A 176 -91.03 36.97 13.99
CA GLY A 176 -91.66 36.23 15.08
C GLY A 176 -92.33 37.05 16.20
N LYS A 177 -92.16 38.37 16.26
CA LYS A 177 -92.86 39.22 17.26
C LYS A 177 -94.25 39.70 16.79
N ALA A 178 -94.60 39.52 15.51
CA ALA A 178 -95.96 39.67 15.01
C ALA A 178 -96.73 38.35 15.17
N ARG A 179 -97.77 38.35 16.00
CA ARG A 179 -98.39 37.16 16.60
C ARG A 179 -99.38 36.45 15.65
N ARG A 180 -99.40 35.10 15.77
CA ARG A 180 -100.47 34.10 15.47
C ARG A 180 -100.43 33.40 14.08
N GLY A 181 -99.86 32.19 14.06
CA GLY A 181 -99.94 31.25 12.92
C GLY A 181 -98.86 30.15 12.93
N ILE A 182 -98.64 29.48 14.07
CA ILE A 182 -97.34 28.86 14.39
C ILE A 182 -97.10 27.47 13.73
N GLY A 183 -98.08 26.86 13.06
CA GLY A 183 -97.90 25.53 12.43
C GLY A 183 -97.46 25.51 10.96
N ALA A 184 -97.82 26.53 10.17
CA ALA A 184 -97.60 26.55 8.72
C ALA A 184 -96.36 27.38 8.29
N ILE A 185 -95.86 28.26 9.17
CA ILE A 185 -94.75 29.18 8.91
C ILE A 185 -93.37 28.51 9.12
N PHE A 186 -93.30 27.41 9.87
CA PHE A 186 -92.05 26.69 10.15
C PHE A 186 -91.66 25.67 9.08
N LYS A 187 -92.60 25.17 8.28
CA LYS A 187 -92.28 24.31 7.12
C LYS A 187 -91.38 25.01 6.09
N PRO A 188 -91.65 26.26 5.66
CA PRO A 188 -90.73 26.99 4.77
C PRO A 188 -89.34 27.18 5.40
N PHE A 189 -89.27 27.53 6.68
CA PHE A 189 -87.99 27.71 7.40
C PHE A 189 -87.16 26.42 7.47
N ALA A 190 -87.79 25.27 7.71
CA ALA A 190 -87.10 23.99 7.73
C ALA A 190 -86.66 23.51 6.32
N LEU A 191 -87.36 23.93 5.26
CA LEU A 191 -87.05 23.62 3.86
C LEU A 191 -85.91 24.52 3.32
N ASP A 192 -85.99 25.84 3.51
CA ASP A 192 -84.96 26.79 3.04
C ASP A 192 -83.58 26.51 3.67
N PHE A 193 -83.55 26.12 4.95
CA PHE A 193 -82.31 25.75 5.64
C PHE A 193 -81.76 24.41 5.15
N GLN A 194 -82.62 23.48 4.73
CA GLN A 194 -82.17 22.23 4.13
C GLN A 194 -81.57 22.45 2.74
N ASP A 195 -82.15 23.36 1.94
CA ASP A 195 -81.62 23.70 0.63
C ASP A 195 -80.25 24.40 0.75
N GLN A 196 -80.11 25.35 1.68
CA GLN A 196 -78.82 25.99 1.98
C GLN A 196 -77.77 25.00 2.50
N LEU A 197 -78.16 24.01 3.30
CA LEU A 197 -77.23 22.98 3.79
C LEU A 197 -76.84 21.97 2.71
N THR A 198 -77.74 21.66 1.77
CA THR A 198 -77.43 20.82 0.61
C THR A 198 -76.41 21.51 -0.29
N GLU A 199 -76.55 22.81 -0.53
CA GLU A 199 -75.59 23.59 -1.33
C GLU A 199 -74.19 23.65 -0.68
N VAL A 200 -74.12 23.69 0.65
CA VAL A 200 -72.84 23.63 1.40
C VAL A 200 -72.17 22.27 1.26
N ASP A 201 -72.95 21.18 1.33
CA ASP A 201 -72.44 19.83 1.11
C ASP A 201 -71.95 19.66 -0.34
N GLU A 202 -72.62 20.28 -1.33
CA GLU A 202 -72.19 20.31 -2.73
C GLU A 202 -70.91 21.13 -2.96
N LEU A 203 -70.82 22.33 -2.38
CA LEU A 203 -69.62 23.16 -2.46
C LEU A 203 -68.42 22.47 -1.81
N SER A 204 -68.61 21.83 -0.65
CA SER A 204 -67.57 21.04 0.01
C SER A 204 -67.06 19.90 -0.86
N ARG A 205 -67.96 19.17 -1.54
CA ARG A 205 -67.59 18.12 -2.50
C ARG A 205 -66.81 18.69 -3.70
N SER A 206 -67.22 19.85 -4.21
CA SER A 206 -66.51 20.51 -5.31
C SER A 206 -65.07 20.87 -4.91
N VAL A 207 -64.85 21.39 -3.70
CA VAL A 207 -63.51 21.67 -3.18
C VAL A 207 -62.69 20.38 -3.05
N ASP A 208 -63.31 19.30 -2.57
CA ASP A 208 -62.67 17.98 -2.45
C ASP A 208 -62.25 17.41 -3.83
N GLU A 209 -63.11 17.55 -4.85
CA GLU A 209 -62.83 17.13 -6.22
C GLU A 209 -61.68 17.92 -6.85
N ILE A 210 -61.63 19.24 -6.63
CA ILE A 210 -60.54 20.08 -7.14
C ILE A 210 -59.20 19.67 -6.51
N ALA A 211 -59.17 19.45 -5.19
CA ALA A 211 -57.96 18.99 -4.49
C ALA A 211 -57.51 17.59 -4.98
N ASN A 212 -58.44 16.66 -5.15
CA ASN A 212 -58.14 15.32 -5.65
C ASN A 212 -57.59 15.36 -7.08
N THR A 213 -58.16 16.22 -7.94
CA THR A 213 -57.70 16.40 -9.32
C THR A 213 -56.28 17.01 -9.36
N ALA A 214 -56.00 17.98 -8.48
CA ALA A 214 -54.68 18.58 -8.35
C ALA A 214 -53.63 17.55 -7.87
N ALA A 215 -53.96 16.75 -6.86
CA ALA A 215 -53.09 15.69 -6.36
C ALA A 215 -52.78 14.64 -7.44
N GLN A 216 -53.77 14.26 -8.25
CA GLN A 216 -53.56 13.34 -9.38
C GLN A 216 -52.63 13.92 -10.45
N ALA A 217 -52.72 15.22 -10.74
CA ALA A 217 -51.82 15.88 -11.68
C ALA A 217 -50.36 15.90 -11.18
N GLU A 218 -50.16 16.17 -9.88
CA GLU A 218 -48.82 16.10 -9.28
C GLU A 218 -48.25 14.69 -9.28
N LEU A 219 -49.06 13.69 -8.93
CA LEU A 219 -48.67 12.28 -9.01
C LEU A 219 -48.24 11.89 -10.43
N ARG A 220 -48.94 12.36 -11.47
CA ARG A 220 -48.54 12.13 -12.86
C ARG A 220 -47.21 12.80 -13.21
N ALA A 221 -47.01 14.04 -12.76
CA ALA A 221 -45.76 14.75 -13.00
C ALA A 221 -44.56 14.08 -12.29
N VAL A 222 -44.77 13.58 -11.07
CA VAL A 222 -43.79 12.77 -10.34
C VAL A 222 -43.53 11.46 -11.08
N HIS A 223 -44.57 10.77 -11.54
CA HIS A 223 -44.43 9.51 -12.28
C HIS A 223 -43.60 9.69 -13.56
N ALA A 224 -43.85 10.77 -14.32
CA ALA A 224 -43.06 11.09 -15.51
C ALA A 224 -41.57 11.30 -15.17
N LYS A 225 -41.25 12.06 -14.11
CA LYS A 225 -39.86 12.27 -13.67
C LYS A 225 -39.18 10.97 -13.24
N VAL A 226 -39.91 10.08 -12.57
CA VAL A 226 -39.41 8.77 -12.16
C VAL A 226 -39.14 7.88 -13.39
N GLU A 227 -40.04 7.88 -14.37
CA GLU A 227 -39.86 7.14 -15.62
C GLU A 227 -38.64 7.65 -16.41
N ASP A 228 -38.45 8.97 -16.51
CA ASP A 228 -37.29 9.58 -17.16
C ASP A 228 -35.98 9.19 -16.44
N ALA A 229 -35.96 9.23 -15.11
CA ALA A 229 -34.81 8.79 -14.32
C ALA A 229 -34.49 7.29 -14.52
N TYR A 230 -35.50 6.43 -14.66
CA TYR A 230 -35.30 5.02 -14.97
C TYR A 230 -34.70 4.81 -16.36
N LYS A 231 -35.09 5.62 -17.35
CA LYS A 231 -34.50 5.58 -18.70
C LYS A 231 -33.03 6.00 -18.68
N GLU A 232 -32.71 7.12 -18.02
CA GLU A 232 -31.32 7.58 -17.86
C GLU A 232 -30.44 6.54 -17.16
N LEU A 233 -30.95 5.90 -16.10
CA LEU A 233 -30.25 4.83 -15.41
C LEU A 233 -30.02 3.60 -16.30
N GLY A 234 -31.02 3.24 -17.10
CA GLY A 234 -30.92 2.15 -18.06
C GLY A 234 -29.86 2.40 -19.13
N ASP A 235 -29.78 3.62 -19.65
CA ASP A 235 -28.79 3.99 -20.66
C ASP A 235 -27.38 4.08 -20.06
N ALA A 236 -27.24 4.64 -18.86
CA ALA A 236 -25.96 4.61 -18.13
C ALA A 236 -25.47 3.18 -17.85
N HIS A 237 -26.39 2.25 -17.54
CA HIS A 237 -26.03 0.84 -17.34
C HIS A 237 -25.53 0.16 -18.62
N LYS A 238 -26.13 0.48 -19.78
CA LYS A 238 -25.66 -0.02 -21.08
C LYS A 238 -24.25 0.48 -21.38
N GLU A 239 -24.00 1.78 -21.23
CA GLU A 239 -22.66 2.37 -21.45
C GLU A 239 -21.61 1.74 -20.52
N LEU A 240 -21.94 1.55 -19.25
CA LEU A 240 -21.05 0.88 -18.29
C LEU A 240 -20.74 -0.56 -18.71
N SER A 241 -21.72 -1.29 -19.23
CA SER A 241 -21.55 -2.67 -19.68
C SER A 241 -20.64 -2.77 -20.92
N LEU A 242 -20.75 -1.82 -21.85
CA LEU A 242 -19.88 -1.70 -23.02
C LEU A 242 -18.45 -1.37 -22.60
N ALA A 243 -18.26 -0.37 -21.75
CA ALA A 243 -16.96 0.01 -21.22
C ALA A 243 -16.26 -1.16 -20.50
N ARG A 244 -17.01 -1.95 -19.72
CA ARG A 244 -16.47 -3.13 -19.03
C ARG A 244 -15.99 -4.21 -20.00
N LEU A 245 -16.70 -4.43 -21.11
CA LEU A 245 -16.30 -5.39 -22.14
C LEU A 245 -15.00 -4.94 -22.82
N GLU A 246 -14.88 -3.65 -23.11
CA GLU A 246 -13.69 -3.08 -23.75
C GLU A 246 -12.47 -3.12 -22.83
N ILE A 247 -12.63 -2.78 -21.55
CA ILE A 247 -11.59 -2.96 -20.52
C ILE A 247 -11.13 -4.42 -20.46
N LYS A 248 -12.06 -5.38 -20.49
CA LYS A 248 -11.71 -6.80 -20.48
C LYS A 248 -10.88 -7.19 -21.71
N ARG A 249 -11.29 -6.74 -22.90
CA ARG A 249 -10.56 -7.00 -24.15
C ARG A 249 -9.15 -6.39 -24.13
N LEU A 250 -9.02 -5.16 -23.64
CA LEU A 250 -7.71 -4.52 -23.45
C LEU A 250 -6.84 -5.29 -22.46
N GLY A 251 -7.43 -5.78 -21.36
CA GLY A 251 -6.73 -6.62 -20.38
C GLY A 251 -6.15 -7.91 -20.99
N GLU A 252 -6.89 -8.58 -21.87
CA GLU A 252 -6.41 -9.79 -22.57
C GLU A 252 -5.22 -9.49 -23.50
N VAL A 253 -5.27 -8.37 -24.24
CA VAL A 253 -4.14 -7.94 -25.11
C VAL A 253 -2.90 -7.59 -24.28
N VAL A 254 -3.09 -6.85 -23.17
CA VAL A 254 -1.98 -6.48 -22.28
C VAL A 254 -1.34 -7.71 -21.65
N SER A 255 -2.13 -8.72 -21.25
CA SER A 255 -1.60 -9.97 -20.72
C SER A 255 -0.75 -10.72 -21.75
N LEU A 256 -1.23 -10.81 -22.99
CA LEU A 256 -0.51 -11.50 -24.06
C LEU A 256 0.83 -10.82 -24.38
N GLU A 257 0.86 -9.48 -24.42
CA GLU A 257 2.10 -8.73 -24.65
C GLU A 257 3.05 -8.82 -23.45
N ALA A 258 2.53 -8.83 -22.22
CA ALA A 258 3.35 -9.05 -21.02
C ALA A 258 4.05 -10.42 -21.04
N ASP A 259 3.36 -11.48 -21.45
CA ASP A 259 3.92 -12.82 -21.58
C ASP A 259 5.03 -12.88 -22.64
N ARG A 260 4.84 -12.20 -23.78
CA ARG A 260 5.87 -12.09 -24.84
C ARG A 260 7.13 -11.39 -24.34
N VAL A 261 6.97 -10.24 -23.66
CA VAL A 261 8.09 -9.49 -23.09
C VAL A 261 8.83 -10.32 -22.04
N PHE A 262 8.10 -11.04 -21.18
CA PHE A 262 8.69 -11.92 -20.18
C PHE A 262 9.49 -13.06 -20.82
N GLN A 263 8.96 -13.71 -21.85
CA GLN A 263 9.67 -14.77 -22.59
C GLN A 263 10.96 -14.24 -23.23
N VAL A 264 10.90 -13.08 -23.90
CA VAL A 264 12.09 -12.46 -24.51
C VAL A 264 13.14 -12.11 -23.47
N ALA A 265 12.73 -11.53 -22.34
CA ALA A 265 13.64 -11.19 -21.24
C ALA A 265 14.32 -12.44 -20.66
N SER A 266 13.55 -13.51 -20.42
CA SER A 266 14.08 -14.80 -19.93
C SER A 266 15.07 -15.42 -20.92
N CYS A 267 14.74 -15.41 -22.21
CA CYS A 267 15.62 -15.94 -23.25
C CYS A 267 16.92 -15.15 -23.35
N THR A 268 16.84 -13.82 -23.27
CA THR A 268 18.02 -12.92 -23.29
C THR A 268 18.92 -13.17 -22.09
N GLN A 269 18.36 -13.34 -20.89
CA GLN A 269 19.13 -13.63 -19.70
C GLN A 269 19.83 -14.99 -19.78
N SER A 270 19.13 -16.02 -20.26
CA SER A 270 19.71 -17.36 -20.44
C SER A 270 20.81 -17.37 -21.50
N LEU A 271 20.63 -16.66 -22.60
CA LEU A 271 21.64 -16.54 -23.66
C LEU A 271 22.88 -15.78 -23.14
N SER A 272 22.69 -14.69 -22.40
CA SER A 272 23.80 -13.94 -21.81
C SER A 272 24.61 -14.77 -20.83
N SER A 273 23.98 -15.62 -20.01
CA SER A 273 24.70 -16.48 -19.07
C SER A 273 25.48 -17.58 -19.78
N GLN A 274 24.91 -18.17 -20.84
CA GLN A 274 25.60 -19.13 -21.69
C GLN A 274 26.84 -18.50 -22.36
N ILE A 275 26.71 -17.32 -22.97
CA ILE A 275 27.84 -16.61 -23.60
C ILE A 275 28.95 -16.34 -22.57
N GLN A 276 28.61 -15.92 -21.35
CA GLN A 276 29.62 -15.69 -20.32
C GLN A 276 30.35 -16.96 -19.90
N LEU A 277 29.64 -18.08 -19.79
CA LEU A 277 30.26 -19.37 -19.49
C LEU A 277 31.17 -19.81 -20.64
N ASP A 278 30.72 -19.69 -21.89
CA ASP A 278 31.51 -20.03 -23.07
C ASP A 278 32.78 -19.17 -23.22
N ILE A 279 32.70 -17.87 -22.92
CA ILE A 279 33.89 -17.00 -22.94
C ILE A 279 34.90 -17.43 -21.86
N ARG A 280 34.41 -17.77 -20.66
CA ARG A 280 35.29 -18.24 -19.57
C ARG A 280 35.95 -19.58 -19.92
N THR A 281 35.21 -20.52 -20.49
CA THR A 281 35.74 -21.84 -20.88
C THR A 281 36.71 -21.73 -22.06
N GLN A 282 36.43 -20.85 -23.03
CA GLN A 282 37.36 -20.58 -24.13
C GLN A 282 38.66 -19.94 -23.61
N SER A 283 38.58 -18.99 -22.67
CA SER A 283 39.75 -18.35 -22.08
C SER A 283 40.65 -19.35 -21.33
N THR A 284 40.06 -20.27 -20.55
CA THR A 284 40.84 -21.33 -19.89
C THR A 284 41.46 -22.27 -20.90
N MET A 285 40.73 -22.67 -21.94
CA MET A 285 41.25 -23.53 -23.01
C MET A 285 42.43 -22.88 -23.75
N ILE A 286 42.32 -21.61 -24.11
CA ILE A 286 43.40 -20.85 -24.77
C ILE A 286 44.66 -20.82 -23.90
N ARG A 287 44.51 -20.54 -22.60
CA ARG A 287 45.65 -20.54 -21.66
C ARG A 287 46.29 -21.92 -21.53
N THR A 288 45.49 -22.98 -21.45
CA THR A 288 46.01 -24.35 -21.43
C THR A 288 46.76 -24.69 -22.71
N VAL A 289 46.25 -24.26 -23.87
CA VAL A 289 46.94 -24.45 -25.16
C VAL A 289 48.25 -23.66 -25.19
N GLN A 290 48.27 -22.40 -24.76
CA GLN A 290 49.48 -21.58 -24.69
C GLN A 290 50.52 -22.18 -23.74
N LEU A 291 50.10 -22.64 -22.55
CA LEU A 291 50.98 -23.31 -21.60
C LEU A 291 51.56 -24.58 -22.21
N ASN A 292 50.73 -25.41 -22.85
CA ASN A 292 51.19 -26.63 -23.52
C ASN A 292 52.17 -26.32 -24.66
N GLN A 293 51.95 -25.25 -25.42
CA GLN A 293 52.89 -24.79 -26.45
C GLN A 293 54.23 -24.40 -25.84
N ILE A 294 54.24 -23.68 -24.71
CA ILE A 294 55.46 -23.36 -23.95
C ILE A 294 56.16 -24.63 -23.48
N MET A 295 55.44 -25.56 -22.85
CA MET A 295 55.99 -26.83 -22.37
C MET A 295 56.59 -27.68 -23.50
N SER A 296 56.04 -27.58 -24.72
CA SER A 296 56.50 -28.32 -25.90
C SER A 296 57.63 -27.64 -26.67
N ALA A 297 58.04 -26.43 -26.28
CA ALA A 297 59.04 -25.68 -27.03
C ALA A 297 60.43 -26.37 -26.96
N PRO A 298 61.24 -26.34 -28.03
CA PRO A 298 62.53 -27.04 -28.07
C PRO A 298 63.53 -26.61 -26.98
N PHE A 299 63.45 -25.38 -26.48
CA PHE A 299 64.32 -24.91 -25.40
C PHE A 299 63.84 -25.35 -24.00
N MET A 300 62.64 -25.95 -23.90
CA MET A 300 62.04 -26.45 -22.66
C MET A 300 62.14 -27.98 -22.53
N THR A 301 62.52 -28.69 -23.59
CA THR A 301 62.62 -30.16 -23.57
C THR A 301 63.69 -30.69 -22.61
N ASP A 302 64.68 -29.85 -22.30
CA ASP A 302 65.76 -30.19 -21.38
C ASP A 302 65.44 -29.91 -19.90
N ILE A 303 64.29 -29.28 -19.64
CA ILE A 303 63.83 -28.94 -18.30
C ILE A 303 62.91 -30.04 -17.77
N PRO A 304 63.15 -30.58 -16.56
CA PRO A 304 62.27 -31.58 -15.98
C PRO A 304 60.89 -30.98 -15.66
N SER A 305 59.82 -31.74 -15.90
CA SER A 305 58.52 -31.32 -15.38
C SER A 305 58.52 -31.33 -13.84
N SER A 306 57.68 -30.49 -13.23
CA SER A 306 57.54 -30.37 -11.76
C SER A 306 57.34 -31.74 -11.09
N GLY A 307 56.49 -32.58 -11.70
CA GLY A 307 56.23 -33.94 -11.24
C GLY A 307 57.41 -34.91 -11.42
N GLN A 308 58.25 -34.77 -12.46
CA GLN A 308 59.38 -35.67 -12.69
C GLN A 308 60.50 -35.48 -11.66
N SER A 309 60.88 -34.24 -11.38
CA SER A 309 61.93 -33.92 -10.39
C SER A 309 61.49 -34.31 -8.97
N LEU A 310 60.23 -34.05 -8.61
CA LEU A 310 59.65 -34.46 -7.33
C LEU A 310 59.56 -35.99 -7.19
N LYS A 311 59.14 -36.70 -8.23
CA LYS A 311 59.13 -38.17 -8.24
C LYS A 311 60.54 -38.73 -8.08
N TYR A 312 61.51 -38.20 -8.82
CA TYR A 312 62.91 -38.60 -8.70
C TYR A 312 63.39 -38.46 -7.25
N CYS A 313 63.33 -37.25 -6.68
CA CYS A 313 63.78 -36.99 -5.32
C CYS A 313 63.02 -37.80 -4.24
N SER A 314 61.71 -37.98 -4.38
CA SER A 314 60.92 -38.78 -3.43
C SER A 314 61.27 -40.26 -3.46
N THR A 315 61.71 -40.83 -4.60
CA THR A 315 62.20 -42.22 -4.64
C THR A 315 63.46 -42.42 -3.79
N PHE A 316 64.36 -41.43 -3.74
CA PHE A 316 65.55 -41.50 -2.87
C PHE A 316 65.18 -41.39 -1.39
N ALA A 317 64.24 -40.51 -1.05
CA ALA A 317 63.74 -40.38 0.31
C ALA A 317 63.07 -41.68 0.80
N ARG A 318 62.30 -42.38 -0.06
CA ARG A 318 61.69 -43.68 0.28
C ARG A 318 62.71 -44.79 0.54
N ARG A 319 63.87 -44.74 -0.12
CA ARG A 319 64.96 -45.71 0.07
C ARG A 319 65.76 -45.47 1.35
N GLN A 320 65.63 -44.30 1.97
CA GLN A 320 66.26 -43.95 3.24
C GLN A 320 65.20 -43.48 4.25
N PRO A 321 64.53 -44.42 4.96
CA PRO A 321 63.42 -44.12 5.88
C PRO A 321 63.93 -43.53 7.22
N GLN A 322 64.84 -42.56 7.16
CA GLN A 322 65.30 -41.84 8.33
C GLN A 322 64.41 -40.62 8.54
N SER A 323 63.65 -40.64 9.63
CA SER A 323 62.87 -39.49 10.05
C SER A 323 63.80 -38.43 10.64
N VAL A 324 63.85 -37.26 10.00
CA VAL A 324 64.51 -36.08 10.55
C VAL A 324 63.54 -35.44 11.53
N THR A 325 63.87 -35.46 12.82
CA THR A 325 63.04 -34.84 13.86
C THR A 325 63.53 -33.43 14.17
N LEU A 326 62.59 -32.48 14.19
CA LEU A 326 62.81 -31.11 14.67
C LEU A 326 62.41 -31.03 16.15
N SER A 327 63.13 -30.25 16.96
CA SER A 327 62.69 -29.94 18.33
C SER A 327 61.47 -29.01 18.29
N GLN A 328 60.73 -28.92 19.41
CA GLN A 328 59.58 -28.02 19.51
C GLN A 328 59.96 -26.55 19.23
N SER A 329 61.13 -26.11 19.71
CA SER A 329 61.65 -24.76 19.45
C SER A 329 61.86 -24.48 17.95
N GLU A 330 62.32 -25.47 17.19
CA GLU A 330 62.58 -25.35 15.74
C GLU A 330 61.27 -25.36 14.94
N ILE A 331 60.28 -26.12 15.41
CA ILE A 331 58.91 -26.08 14.87
C ILE A 331 58.26 -24.71 15.12
N GLU A 332 58.54 -24.09 16.27
CA GLU A 332 58.07 -22.74 16.57
C GLU A 332 58.75 -21.69 15.68
N ILE A 333 60.04 -21.85 15.37
CA ILE A 333 60.73 -21.03 14.36
C ILE A 333 60.05 -21.18 12.99
N LEU A 334 59.72 -22.40 12.55
CA LEU A 334 58.98 -22.63 11.30
C LEU A 334 57.62 -21.92 11.29
N ARG A 335 56.88 -22.00 12.41
CA ARG A 335 55.59 -21.33 12.55
C ARG A 335 55.74 -19.82 12.47
N ASN A 336 56.72 -19.26 13.18
CA ASN A 336 57.00 -17.84 13.15
C ASN A 336 57.42 -17.39 11.74
N CYS A 337 58.28 -18.15 11.05
CA CYS A 337 58.65 -17.87 9.65
C CYS A 337 57.45 -17.98 8.70
N SER A 338 56.44 -18.78 9.01
CA SER A 338 55.24 -18.89 8.18
C SER A 338 54.28 -17.70 8.35
N THR A 339 54.33 -16.98 9.47
CA THR A 339 53.47 -15.84 9.80
C THR A 339 54.15 -14.48 9.64
N ASP A 340 55.46 -14.41 9.88
CA ASP A 340 56.26 -13.20 9.77
C ASP A 340 56.44 -12.81 8.29
N VAL A 341 56.39 -11.51 8.02
CA VAL A 341 56.50 -10.90 6.69
C VAL A 341 57.95 -10.53 6.39
N ASP A 342 58.75 -10.25 7.42
CA ASP A 342 60.13 -9.79 7.25
C ASP A 342 61.07 -10.97 6.93
N ILE A 343 60.72 -12.18 7.40
CA ILE A 343 61.51 -13.39 7.16
C ILE A 343 61.21 -13.94 5.76
N SER A 344 62.16 -13.72 4.84
CA SER A 344 62.10 -14.21 3.46
C SER A 344 62.91 -15.48 3.23
N TYR A 345 63.86 -15.82 4.10
CA TYR A 345 64.74 -16.98 3.92
C TYR A 345 64.73 -17.93 5.11
N LEU A 346 64.74 -19.22 4.78
CA LEU A 346 64.84 -20.30 5.72
C LEU A 346 66.03 -21.18 5.36
N VAL A 347 67.08 -21.13 6.18
CA VAL A 347 68.31 -21.89 5.94
C VAL A 347 68.33 -23.12 6.84
N MET A 348 68.32 -24.32 6.25
CA MET A 348 68.39 -25.57 6.99
C MET A 348 69.84 -25.93 7.31
N GLU A 349 70.16 -25.99 8.59
CA GLU A 349 71.42 -26.46 9.14
C GLU A 349 71.26 -27.90 9.59
N THR A 350 71.71 -28.83 8.74
CA THR A 350 71.74 -30.26 9.07
C THR A 350 73.17 -30.73 9.17
N ARG A 351 73.38 -31.85 9.88
CA ARG A 351 74.70 -32.45 10.04
C ARG A 351 75.22 -33.07 8.75
N ASP A 352 74.34 -33.79 8.06
CA ASP A 352 74.64 -34.50 6.83
C ASP A 352 73.80 -33.96 5.68
N LEU A 353 74.36 -34.00 4.47
CA LEU A 353 73.68 -33.60 3.25
C LEU A 353 72.44 -34.46 2.95
N SER A 354 72.45 -35.73 3.35
CA SER A 354 71.28 -36.61 3.22
C SER A 354 70.12 -36.17 4.11
N ASP A 355 70.40 -35.74 5.34
CA ASP A 355 69.39 -35.26 6.28
C ASP A 355 68.78 -33.93 5.77
N ALA A 356 69.59 -33.05 5.15
CA ALA A 356 69.11 -31.84 4.49
C ALA A 356 68.11 -32.15 3.36
N LYS A 357 68.42 -33.14 2.52
CA LYS A 357 67.57 -33.55 1.40
C LYS A 357 66.22 -34.09 1.88
N ILE A 358 66.22 -34.93 2.92
CA ILE A 358 65.00 -35.49 3.49
C ILE A 358 64.14 -34.40 4.15
N LEU A 359 64.77 -33.49 4.90
CA LEU A 359 64.07 -32.38 5.54
C LEU A 359 63.46 -31.43 4.50
N LEU A 360 64.21 -31.08 3.45
CA LEU A 360 63.73 -30.24 2.35
C LEU A 360 62.48 -30.83 1.68
N LEU A 361 62.50 -32.12 1.38
CA LEU A 361 61.35 -32.82 0.78
C LEU A 361 60.17 -32.91 1.75
N SER A 362 60.44 -33.13 3.03
CA SER A 362 59.41 -33.16 4.06
C SER A 362 58.73 -31.80 4.20
N LEU A 363 59.49 -30.70 4.22
CA LEU A 363 58.94 -29.33 4.22
C LEU A 363 58.15 -29.04 2.96
N LEU A 364 58.66 -29.40 1.78
CA LEU A 364 57.94 -29.23 0.52
C LEU A 364 56.58 -29.97 0.55
N GLN A 365 56.56 -31.22 1.04
CA GLN A 365 55.31 -31.99 1.18
C GLN A 365 54.35 -31.36 2.20
N GLN A 366 54.85 -30.80 3.30
CA GLN A 366 54.02 -30.08 4.27
C GLN A 366 53.41 -28.81 3.68
N ILE A 367 54.18 -28.04 2.90
CA ILE A 367 53.68 -26.82 2.23
C ILE A 367 52.61 -27.17 1.20
N GLN A 368 52.81 -28.24 0.41
CA GLN A 368 51.80 -28.77 -0.52
C GLN A 368 50.54 -29.22 0.22
N THR A 369 50.68 -29.93 1.35
CA THR A 369 49.54 -30.37 2.17
C THR A 369 48.77 -29.20 2.78
N ALA A 370 49.46 -28.09 3.07
CA ALA A 370 48.87 -26.85 3.55
C ALA A 370 48.21 -26.00 2.45
N ASN A 371 48.17 -26.48 1.19
CA ASN A 371 47.63 -25.77 0.02
C ASN A 371 48.25 -24.37 -0.18
N ARG A 372 49.52 -24.18 0.20
CA ARG A 372 50.24 -22.92 -0.08
C ARG A 372 50.95 -23.01 -1.44
N PRO A 373 50.98 -21.92 -2.24
CA PRO A 373 51.72 -21.89 -3.51
C PRO A 373 53.21 -22.19 -3.28
N VAL A 374 53.74 -23.21 -3.96
CA VAL A 374 55.15 -23.60 -3.84
C VAL A 374 55.72 -23.99 -5.21
N ILE A 375 56.85 -23.38 -5.56
CA ILE A 375 57.65 -23.72 -6.74
C ILE A 375 58.99 -24.29 -6.29
N TRP A 376 59.60 -25.15 -7.11
CA TRP A 376 60.84 -25.81 -6.69
C TRP A 376 61.81 -26.10 -7.82
N ALA A 377 63.11 -26.00 -7.50
CA ALA A 377 64.19 -26.48 -8.34
C ALA A 377 64.83 -27.70 -7.67
N LEU A 378 64.37 -28.89 -8.04
CA LEU A 378 64.83 -30.17 -7.49
C LEU A 378 65.71 -30.92 -8.49
N ARG A 379 66.60 -31.78 -7.98
CA ARG A 379 67.35 -32.74 -8.80
C ARG A 379 66.41 -33.63 -9.61
N PHE A 380 66.89 -34.07 -10.76
CA PHE A 380 66.19 -34.94 -11.68
C PHE A 380 67.16 -35.97 -12.27
N ALA A 381 66.64 -36.95 -13.02
CA ALA A 381 67.48 -37.97 -13.64
C ALA A 381 68.47 -37.33 -14.62
N ASN A 382 69.72 -37.79 -14.62
CA ASN A 382 70.79 -37.35 -15.54
C ASN A 382 71.14 -35.85 -15.44
N PHE A 383 70.84 -35.19 -14.32
CA PHE A 383 71.18 -33.77 -14.13
C PHE A 383 72.69 -33.52 -14.18
N LEU A 384 73.53 -34.50 -13.79
CA LEU A 384 74.98 -34.39 -13.89
C LEU A 384 75.47 -34.38 -15.35
N ASP A 385 74.84 -35.18 -16.21
CA ASP A 385 75.20 -35.30 -17.63
C ASP A 385 74.78 -34.06 -18.43
N ARG A 386 73.75 -33.36 -17.97
CA ARG A 386 73.21 -32.15 -18.62
C ARG A 386 73.90 -30.85 -18.22
N SER A 387 74.73 -30.90 -17.19
CA SER A 387 75.45 -29.75 -16.64
C SER A 387 74.61 -28.46 -16.49
N PRO A 388 73.55 -28.46 -15.66
CA PRO A 388 72.65 -27.31 -15.54
C PRO A 388 73.41 -26.08 -15.04
N CYS A 389 73.02 -24.90 -15.51
CA CYS A 389 73.53 -23.61 -15.04
C CYS A 389 72.49 -22.87 -14.19
N ILE A 390 72.86 -21.69 -13.69
CA ILE A 390 71.97 -20.83 -12.89
C ILE A 390 70.69 -20.46 -13.67
N GLU A 391 70.82 -20.17 -14.97
CA GLU A 391 69.65 -19.86 -15.80
C GLU A 391 68.67 -21.03 -15.87
N ASP A 392 69.16 -22.28 -15.90
CA ASP A 392 68.28 -23.45 -15.93
C ASP A 392 67.47 -23.58 -14.64
N ILE A 393 68.03 -23.20 -13.49
CA ILE A 393 67.28 -23.09 -12.23
C ILE A 393 66.16 -22.06 -12.38
N LEU A 394 66.45 -20.87 -12.92
CA LEU A 394 65.43 -19.83 -13.11
C LEU A 394 64.37 -20.26 -14.11
N ARG A 395 64.74 -20.92 -15.21
CA ARG A 395 63.80 -21.49 -16.18
C ARG A 395 62.88 -22.53 -15.56
N ILE A 396 63.41 -23.43 -14.71
CA ILE A 396 62.62 -24.39 -13.93
C ILE A 396 61.60 -23.65 -13.06
N LEU A 397 62.03 -22.61 -12.33
CA LEU A 397 61.17 -21.84 -11.45
C LEU A 397 60.08 -21.07 -12.21
N VAL A 398 60.42 -20.44 -13.34
CA VAL A 398 59.46 -19.77 -14.23
C VAL A 398 58.42 -20.76 -14.73
N LEU A 399 58.84 -21.95 -15.14
CA LEU A 399 57.93 -22.97 -15.63
C LEU A 399 56.93 -23.40 -14.55
N HIS A 400 57.41 -23.66 -13.34
CA HIS A 400 56.54 -24.04 -12.22
C HIS A 400 55.65 -22.88 -11.80
N ALA A 401 56.14 -21.63 -11.88
CA ALA A 401 55.33 -20.45 -11.63
C ALA A 401 54.16 -20.35 -12.63
N LEU A 402 54.39 -20.62 -13.91
CA LEU A 402 53.34 -20.64 -14.94
C LEU A 402 52.37 -21.82 -14.78
N GLU A 403 52.84 -22.98 -14.30
CA GLU A 403 51.98 -24.13 -13.96
C GLU A 403 50.99 -23.78 -12.82
N ILE A 404 51.43 -23.02 -11.81
CA ILE A 404 50.59 -22.61 -10.68
C ILE A 404 49.74 -21.39 -11.03
N ASN A 405 50.28 -20.44 -11.81
CA ASN A 405 49.63 -19.18 -12.17
C ASN A 405 49.49 -19.06 -13.69
N SER A 406 48.59 -19.85 -14.27
CA SER A 406 48.26 -19.75 -15.70
C SER A 406 47.62 -18.42 -16.10
N ASN A 407 47.19 -17.59 -15.13
CA ASN A 407 46.69 -16.24 -15.40
C ASN A 407 47.80 -15.28 -15.86
N ALA A 408 49.07 -15.56 -15.55
CA ALA A 408 50.19 -14.74 -16.00
C ALA A 408 50.33 -14.66 -17.53
N LEU A 409 49.79 -15.66 -18.25
CA LEU A 409 49.72 -15.68 -19.72
C LEU A 409 48.66 -14.72 -20.29
N ALA A 410 47.74 -14.25 -19.46
CA ALA A 410 46.61 -13.42 -19.84
C ALA A 410 46.53 -12.10 -19.05
N LEU A 411 47.60 -11.70 -18.36
CA LEU A 411 47.71 -10.40 -17.71
C LEU A 411 47.52 -9.29 -18.76
N ASN A 412 46.72 -8.26 -18.42
CA ASN A 412 46.47 -7.12 -19.31
C ASN A 412 47.75 -6.29 -19.52
N ASP A 413 48.60 -6.23 -18.49
CA ASP A 413 49.87 -5.51 -18.52
C ASP A 413 51.01 -6.52 -18.66
N PHE A 414 51.63 -6.57 -19.85
CA PHE A 414 52.81 -7.37 -20.18
C PHE A 414 52.71 -8.89 -19.91
N PRO A 415 51.82 -9.62 -20.60
CA PRO A 415 51.67 -11.07 -20.41
C PRO A 415 52.96 -11.83 -20.71
N VAL A 416 53.17 -12.94 -20.01
CA VAL A 416 54.27 -13.86 -20.32
C VAL A 416 53.93 -14.59 -21.62
N THR A 417 54.74 -14.38 -22.66
CA THR A 417 54.52 -14.95 -23.99
C THR A 417 55.67 -15.86 -24.40
N LEU A 418 55.38 -16.82 -25.28
CA LEU A 418 56.40 -17.73 -25.82
C LEU A 418 57.57 -17.02 -26.51
N PRO A 419 57.37 -15.96 -27.34
CA PRO A 419 58.47 -15.18 -27.88
C PRO A 419 59.32 -14.49 -26.80
N GLY A 420 58.69 -13.99 -25.73
CA GLY A 420 59.40 -13.39 -24.59
C GLY A 420 60.30 -14.39 -23.87
N LEU A 421 59.80 -15.62 -23.65
CA LEU A 421 60.60 -16.71 -23.08
C LEU A 421 61.77 -17.12 -23.98
N ARG A 422 61.58 -17.07 -25.32
CA ARG A 422 62.64 -17.38 -26.28
C ARG A 422 63.70 -16.28 -26.38
N ALA A 423 63.30 -15.02 -26.18
CA ALA A 423 64.19 -13.87 -26.27
C ALA A 423 65.03 -13.66 -24.99
N ALA A 424 64.60 -14.22 -23.87
CA ALA A 424 65.32 -14.13 -22.60
C ALA A 424 66.70 -14.81 -22.71
N SER A 425 67.75 -14.03 -22.47
CA SER A 425 69.14 -14.46 -22.67
C SER A 425 70.04 -14.19 -21.47
N SER A 426 69.52 -13.48 -20.46
CA SER A 426 70.25 -13.12 -19.25
C SER A 426 69.51 -13.56 -17.99
N GLN A 427 70.25 -13.65 -16.88
CA GLN A 427 69.67 -13.90 -15.55
C GLN A 427 68.59 -12.86 -15.17
N GLU A 428 68.79 -11.59 -15.53
CA GLU A 428 67.86 -10.50 -15.24
C GLU A 428 66.54 -10.66 -16.02
N ASP A 429 66.61 -11.06 -17.29
CA ASP A 429 65.42 -11.36 -18.10
C ASP A 429 64.58 -12.46 -17.45
N TRP A 430 65.22 -13.55 -17.02
CA TRP A 430 64.54 -14.67 -16.37
C TRP A 430 63.94 -14.29 -15.02
N LEU A 431 64.61 -13.43 -14.24
CA LEU A 431 64.07 -12.89 -12.99
C LEU A 431 62.86 -11.97 -13.23
N SER A 432 62.91 -11.12 -14.25
CA SER A 432 61.77 -10.27 -14.65
C SER A 432 60.58 -11.10 -15.15
N ILE A 433 60.83 -12.17 -15.89
CA ILE A 433 59.78 -13.11 -16.32
C ILE A 433 59.21 -13.86 -15.11
N LEU A 434 60.04 -14.25 -14.14
CA LEU A 434 59.60 -14.91 -12.93
C LEU A 434 58.72 -13.99 -12.07
N ASP A 435 59.10 -12.73 -11.89
CA ASP A 435 58.28 -11.72 -11.20
C ASP A 435 56.89 -11.60 -11.84
N ARG A 436 56.85 -11.43 -13.17
CA ARG A 436 55.57 -11.40 -13.92
C ARG A 436 54.77 -12.71 -13.82
N SER A 437 55.44 -13.86 -13.77
CA SER A 437 54.79 -15.16 -13.64
C SER A 437 54.15 -15.35 -12.25
N LEU A 438 54.69 -14.70 -11.22
CA LEU A 438 54.17 -14.77 -9.85
C LEU A 438 53.16 -13.65 -9.54
N ALA A 439 53.08 -12.61 -10.37
CA ALA A 439 52.17 -11.49 -10.20
C ALA A 439 50.72 -11.94 -9.94
N GLY A 440 50.12 -11.38 -8.89
CA GLY A 440 48.78 -11.73 -8.42
C GLY A 440 48.73 -12.79 -7.33
N LEU A 441 49.85 -13.46 -7.00
CA LEU A 441 49.96 -14.32 -5.83
C LEU A 441 50.44 -13.51 -4.61
N GLU A 442 49.81 -13.72 -3.44
CA GLU A 442 50.16 -12.99 -2.22
C GLU A 442 51.47 -13.46 -1.56
N GLU A 443 51.70 -14.77 -1.55
CA GLU A 443 52.87 -15.42 -0.94
C GLU A 443 53.20 -16.71 -1.69
N VAL A 444 54.48 -16.92 -2.01
CA VAL A 444 54.98 -18.12 -2.72
C VAL A 444 56.23 -18.65 -2.02
N TYR A 445 56.26 -19.96 -1.83
CA TYR A 445 57.42 -20.67 -1.31
C TYR A 445 58.32 -21.14 -2.46
N ILE A 446 59.62 -20.91 -2.36
CA ILE A 446 60.61 -21.40 -3.32
C ILE A 446 61.50 -22.42 -2.60
N VAL A 447 61.61 -23.62 -3.15
CA VAL A 447 62.45 -24.68 -2.59
C VAL A 447 63.54 -25.04 -3.59
N VAL A 448 64.81 -24.92 -3.19
CA VAL A 448 65.95 -25.22 -4.07
C VAL A 448 66.80 -26.34 -3.48
N ASP A 449 67.01 -27.42 -4.25
CA ASP A 449 67.85 -28.55 -3.83
C ASP A 449 69.34 -28.12 -3.77
N PRO A 450 70.04 -28.46 -2.68
CA PRO A 450 71.41 -28.00 -2.46
C PRO A 450 72.43 -28.56 -3.44
N ASP A 451 72.24 -29.78 -3.96
CA ASP A 451 73.17 -30.35 -4.95
C ASP A 451 72.99 -29.64 -6.29
N LEU A 452 71.73 -29.42 -6.70
CA LEU A 452 71.42 -28.75 -7.95
C LEU A 452 71.97 -27.31 -7.94
N LEU A 453 71.74 -26.59 -6.85
CA LEU A 453 72.24 -25.22 -6.68
C LEU A 453 73.76 -25.14 -6.73
N ARG A 454 74.47 -26.02 -6.02
CA ARG A 454 75.93 -26.06 -6.05
C ARG A 454 76.47 -26.42 -7.42
N PHE A 455 75.86 -27.40 -8.07
CA PHE A 455 76.29 -27.86 -9.37
C PHE A 455 76.11 -26.74 -10.40
N ALA A 456 74.95 -26.07 -10.39
CA ALA A 456 74.64 -24.95 -11.26
C ALA A 456 75.53 -23.73 -11.04
N ALA A 457 76.00 -23.52 -9.81
CA ALA A 457 76.95 -22.47 -9.47
C ALA A 457 78.42 -22.92 -9.60
N GLU A 458 78.72 -24.03 -10.30
CA GLU A 458 80.08 -24.53 -10.51
C GLU A 458 80.86 -24.76 -9.19
N ASN A 459 80.16 -25.19 -8.13
CA ASN A 459 80.63 -25.31 -6.75
C ASN A 459 81.04 -23.97 -6.08
N ASN A 460 80.78 -22.83 -6.69
CA ASN A 460 80.92 -21.51 -6.07
C ASN A 460 79.73 -21.21 -5.16
N THR A 461 79.92 -21.50 -3.87
CA THR A 461 78.89 -21.30 -2.84
C THR A 461 78.52 -19.82 -2.58
N CYS A 462 79.34 -18.86 -3.02
CA CYS A 462 78.99 -17.44 -2.99
C CYS A 462 78.06 -17.08 -4.16
N ALA A 463 78.38 -17.53 -5.39
CA ALA A 463 77.52 -17.34 -6.56
C ALA A 463 76.13 -17.99 -6.35
N ALA A 464 76.09 -19.17 -5.71
CA ALA A 464 74.85 -19.81 -5.29
C ALA A 464 74.02 -18.91 -4.33
N ALA A 465 74.67 -18.19 -3.42
CA ALA A 465 74.01 -17.23 -2.53
C ALA A 465 73.54 -15.98 -3.28
N ASP A 466 74.33 -15.48 -4.24
CA ASP A 466 73.97 -14.30 -5.05
C ASP A 466 72.66 -14.53 -5.83
N VAL A 467 72.43 -15.73 -6.36
CA VAL A 467 71.18 -16.07 -7.06
C VAL A 467 69.96 -16.00 -6.13
N LEU A 468 70.09 -16.49 -4.89
CA LEU A 468 68.99 -16.43 -3.92
C LEU A 468 68.70 -14.99 -3.50
N LEU A 469 69.73 -14.17 -3.36
CA LEU A 469 69.61 -12.74 -3.06
C LEU A 469 69.00 -11.97 -4.25
N ALA A 470 69.38 -12.33 -5.48
CA ALA A 470 68.81 -11.78 -6.71
C ALA A 470 67.31 -12.11 -6.84
N LEU A 471 66.89 -13.32 -6.49
CA LEU A 471 65.48 -13.71 -6.47
C LEU A 471 64.64 -12.78 -5.58
N LYS A 472 65.09 -12.51 -4.35
CA LYS A 472 64.34 -11.64 -3.43
C LYS A 472 64.35 -10.17 -3.83
N SER A 473 65.45 -9.68 -4.40
CA SER A 473 65.59 -8.28 -4.79
C SER A 473 64.86 -7.95 -6.09
N SER A 474 64.79 -8.91 -7.02
CA SER A 474 64.18 -8.71 -8.34
C SER A 474 62.67 -8.99 -8.34
N ILE A 475 62.18 -9.85 -7.44
CA ILE A 475 60.76 -10.19 -7.36
C ILE A 475 60.08 -9.28 -6.36
N THR A 476 59.23 -8.39 -6.87
CA THR A 476 58.49 -7.38 -6.11
C THR A 476 56.99 -7.61 -6.13
N SER A 477 56.49 -8.38 -7.11
CA SER A 477 55.07 -8.65 -7.31
C SER A 477 54.43 -9.50 -6.21
N THR A 478 55.24 -10.27 -5.47
CA THR A 478 54.79 -11.33 -4.56
C THR A 478 55.75 -11.51 -3.38
N ARG A 479 55.21 -11.88 -2.21
CA ARG A 479 56.05 -12.21 -1.06
C ARG A 479 56.71 -13.57 -1.24
N LEU A 480 58.03 -13.63 -1.12
CA LEU A 480 58.79 -14.85 -1.28
C LEU A 480 59.28 -15.43 0.04
N LYS A 481 59.13 -16.74 0.20
CA LYS A 481 59.74 -17.54 1.26
C LYS A 481 60.64 -18.62 0.65
N ILE A 482 61.94 -18.38 0.67
CA ILE A 482 62.95 -19.22 0.04
C ILE A 482 63.53 -20.20 1.07
N ILE A 483 63.44 -21.50 0.79
CA ILE A 483 63.97 -22.58 1.62
C ILE A 483 65.18 -23.19 0.93
N VAL A 484 66.32 -23.16 1.63
CA VAL A 484 67.59 -23.70 1.13
C VAL A 484 68.35 -24.40 2.26
N SER A 485 69.24 -25.34 1.91
CA SER A 485 70.16 -25.93 2.89
C SER A 485 71.46 -25.15 2.97
N SER A 486 72.04 -25.07 4.17
CA SER A 486 73.37 -24.49 4.40
C SER A 486 74.48 -25.17 3.59
N PHE A 487 74.28 -26.41 3.13
CA PHE A 487 75.23 -27.07 2.23
C PHE A 487 75.29 -26.44 0.83
N GLY A 488 74.23 -25.77 0.42
CA GLY A 488 74.09 -25.17 -0.91
C GLY A 488 74.76 -23.81 -1.08
N ILE A 489 75.07 -23.12 0.03
CA ILE A 489 75.47 -21.71 0.03
C ILE A 489 76.57 -21.41 1.04
N ASN A 490 77.32 -20.33 0.82
CA ASN A 490 78.23 -19.81 1.83
C ASN A 490 77.45 -18.99 2.86
N LYS A 491 77.17 -19.58 4.02
CA LYS A 491 76.38 -18.93 5.08
C LYS A 491 76.98 -17.59 5.53
N GLY A 492 78.31 -17.50 5.66
CA GLY A 492 78.98 -16.28 6.11
C GLY A 492 78.84 -15.13 5.11
N TYR A 493 78.97 -15.46 3.82
CA TYR A 493 78.73 -14.51 2.73
C TYR A 493 77.24 -14.11 2.66
N PHE A 494 76.34 -15.10 2.69
CA PHE A 494 74.89 -14.88 2.67
C PHE A 494 74.43 -13.96 3.81
N ALA A 495 74.86 -14.22 5.04
CA ALA A 495 74.48 -13.42 6.20
C ALA A 495 74.95 -11.96 6.13
N ARG A 496 76.05 -11.67 5.41
CA ARG A 496 76.57 -10.30 5.21
C ARG A 496 75.80 -9.52 4.15
N HIS A 497 75.25 -10.20 3.14
CA HIS A 497 74.58 -9.58 2.00
C HIS A 497 73.04 -9.67 2.10
N SER A 498 72.50 -10.50 2.99
CA SER A 498 71.08 -10.54 3.33
C SER A 498 70.70 -9.35 4.21
N ALA A 499 69.49 -8.80 4.05
CA ALA A 499 68.96 -7.78 4.95
C ALA A 499 68.87 -8.29 6.41
N ALA A 500 69.14 -7.41 7.37
CA ALA A 500 69.10 -7.77 8.78
C ALA A 500 67.71 -8.30 9.18
N GLY A 501 67.66 -9.45 9.85
CA GLY A 501 66.40 -10.09 10.26
C GLY A 501 65.65 -10.87 9.17
N SER A 502 66.07 -10.77 7.90
CA SER A 502 65.35 -11.38 6.76
C SER A 502 65.47 -12.91 6.66
N TRP A 503 66.28 -13.55 7.51
CA TRP A 503 66.51 -14.98 7.46
C TRP A 503 66.56 -15.62 8.85
N LYS A 504 66.18 -16.91 8.91
CA LYS A 504 66.33 -17.76 10.09
C LYS A 504 67.00 -19.08 9.71
N ALA A 505 67.75 -19.65 10.65
CA ALA A 505 68.29 -20.99 10.54
C ALA A 505 67.41 -21.99 11.29
N ILE A 506 67.20 -23.18 10.71
CA ILE A 506 66.58 -24.32 11.38
C ILE A 506 67.58 -25.43 11.57
N ARG A 507 67.62 -26.02 12.76
CA ARG A 507 68.54 -27.11 13.10
C ARG A 507 67.81 -28.43 13.33
N THR A 508 68.42 -29.51 12.86
CA THR A 508 67.93 -30.87 13.14
C THR A 508 68.34 -31.33 14.53
N ASN A 509 67.44 -32.03 15.25
CA ASN A 509 67.68 -32.44 16.62
C ASN A 509 68.61 -33.67 16.70
N ASP A 510 69.88 -33.45 17.04
CA ASP A 510 70.93 -34.48 17.09
C ASP A 510 70.76 -35.53 18.20
N ALA A 511 69.85 -35.32 19.16
CA ALA A 511 69.78 -36.11 20.38
C ALA A 511 69.37 -37.58 20.16
N GLN A 512 68.49 -37.86 19.20
CA GLN A 512 67.90 -39.20 19.01
C GLN A 512 68.85 -40.17 18.28
N ARG A 513 69.61 -39.65 17.30
CA ARG A 513 70.63 -40.40 16.54
C ARG A 513 71.89 -40.63 17.38
N GLN A 514 72.31 -39.67 18.22
CA GLN A 514 73.43 -39.87 19.17
C GLN A 514 73.11 -40.98 20.18
N ARG A 515 71.87 -41.07 20.67
CA ARG A 515 71.41 -42.18 21.54
C ARG A 515 71.47 -43.53 20.82
N LEU A 516 70.96 -43.61 19.59
CA LEU A 516 71.00 -44.83 18.77
C LEU A 516 72.44 -45.25 18.40
N ALA A 517 73.31 -44.30 18.04
CA ALA A 517 74.71 -44.54 17.74
C ALA A 517 75.50 -45.00 18.99
N LYS A 518 75.21 -44.42 20.15
CA LYS A 518 75.78 -44.87 21.44
C LYS A 518 75.34 -46.29 21.76
N MET A 519 74.06 -46.63 21.59
CA MET A 519 73.57 -48.01 21.77
C MET A 519 74.20 -48.99 20.78
N LYS A 520 74.35 -48.60 19.50
CA LYS A 520 74.97 -49.45 18.48
C LYS A 520 76.46 -49.68 18.73
N ARG A 521 77.20 -48.66 19.19
CA ARG A 521 78.61 -48.77 19.63
C ARG A 521 78.74 -49.66 20.86
N GLN A 522 77.84 -49.53 21.84
CA GLN A 522 77.80 -50.39 23.03
C GLN A 522 77.48 -51.84 22.67
N HIS A 523 76.56 -52.08 21.73
CA HIS A 523 76.24 -53.41 21.24
C HIS A 523 77.43 -54.04 20.49
N LEU A 524 78.07 -53.30 19.56
CA LEU A 524 79.26 -53.77 18.85
C LEU A 524 80.45 -54.02 19.79
N ALA A 525 80.62 -53.22 20.84
CA ALA A 525 81.63 -53.44 21.86
C ALA A 525 81.35 -54.71 22.69
N ARG A 526 80.07 -55.01 22.99
CA ARG A 526 79.66 -56.27 23.64
C ARG A 526 79.89 -57.47 22.72
N VAL A 527 79.54 -57.38 21.45
CA VAL A 527 79.77 -58.45 20.45
C VAL A 527 81.26 -58.71 20.25
N ARG A 528 82.12 -57.67 20.22
CA ARG A 528 83.58 -57.83 20.15
C ARG A 528 84.17 -58.46 21.41
N LYS A 529 83.65 -58.13 22.60
CA LYS A 529 84.05 -58.79 23.85
C LYS A 529 83.70 -60.27 23.86
N MET A 530 82.51 -60.64 23.40
CA MET A 530 82.07 -62.04 23.31
C MET A 530 82.81 -62.87 22.24
N ARG A 531 83.49 -62.22 21.29
CA ARG A 531 84.28 -62.90 20.25
C ARG A 531 85.77 -63.08 20.63
N ASN A 532 86.23 -62.38 21.67
CA ASN A 532 87.60 -62.43 22.18
C ASN A 532 87.72 -63.14 23.55
N SER A 533 86.60 -63.66 24.06
CA SER A 533 86.48 -64.61 25.17
C SER A 533 86.12 -65.97 24.60
#